data_AF-A0A431HFD1-F1
#
_entry.id   AF-A0A431HFD1-F1
#
_cell.length_a   1.000
_cell.length_b   1.000
_cell.length_c   1.000
_cell.angle_alpha   90.00
_cell.angle_beta   90.00
_cell.angle_gamma   90.00
#
_symmetry.space_group_name_H-M   'P 1'
#
loop_
_entity.id
_entity.type
_entity.pdbx_description
1 polymer ?
#
loop_
_entity_poly.entity_id
_entity_poly.type
_entity_poly.pdbx_seq_one_letter_code
_entity_poly.pdbx_strand_id
1 'polypeptide(L)'
;MKNHGGSELQIERIWAMPSKNTFSIKPIKELLQKEVGQGLWIDPFANENKVASITNDLNPEYDTTYHLDALDFLKLFKDDEIDGVLYDPPFSVRQVSECYKKHGIAVTQETTRSDWWTKHKKEISRIIKKGGKVITFGWNSGGIGKTNGFEIKKILMVPHGGIHNDTICTVEEKII
;
A
#
# COMPACT_ATOMS: atom_id res chain seq x y z
N MET A 1 25.18 15.11 -23.85
CA MET A 1 24.08 14.81 -22.91
C MET A 1 24.40 13.47 -22.24
N LYS A 2 24.56 13.44 -20.92
CA LYS A 2 24.82 12.18 -20.20
C LYS A 2 23.50 11.43 -20.04
N ASN A 3 23.33 10.31 -20.74
CA ASN A 3 22.28 9.34 -20.44
C ASN A 3 22.50 8.82 -19.01
N HIS A 4 21.63 9.21 -18.10
CA HIS A 4 21.53 8.58 -16.79
C HIS A 4 20.64 7.36 -17.00
N GLY A 5 21.21 6.16 -16.88
CA GLY A 5 20.50 4.88 -16.98
C GLY A 5 19.56 4.62 -15.80
N GLY A 6 18.68 5.58 -15.49
CA GLY A 6 17.51 5.36 -14.65
C GLY A 6 16.39 4.79 -15.50
N SER A 7 15.78 3.70 -15.03
CA SER A 7 14.56 3.14 -15.63
C SER A 7 13.51 4.24 -15.83
N GLU A 8 12.98 4.38 -17.04
CA GLU A 8 11.95 5.37 -17.36
C GLU A 8 10.65 5.08 -16.59
N LEU A 9 10.02 6.13 -16.04
CA LEU A 9 8.74 6.03 -15.33
C LEU A 9 7.64 5.59 -16.30
N GLN A 10 6.96 4.48 -16.00
CA GLN A 10 5.81 4.03 -16.78
C GLN A 10 4.49 4.58 -16.18
N ILE A 11 3.64 5.20 -17.00
CA ILE A 11 2.31 5.64 -16.59
C ILE A 11 1.25 5.01 -17.48
N GLU A 12 0.28 4.31 -16.88
CA GLU A 12 -0.84 3.68 -17.57
C GLU A 12 -2.16 4.21 -17.02
N ARG A 13 -3.17 4.36 -17.88
CA ARG A 13 -4.53 4.76 -17.49
C ARG A 13 -5.56 3.80 -18.09
N ILE A 14 -6.27 3.06 -17.25
CA ILE A 14 -7.18 1.98 -17.68
C ILE A 14 -8.48 2.06 -16.90
N TRP A 15 -9.62 2.24 -17.58
CA TRP A 15 -10.93 2.29 -16.93
C TRP A 15 -11.38 0.93 -16.39
N ALA A 16 -11.99 0.90 -15.21
CA ALA A 16 -12.66 -0.27 -14.64
C ALA A 16 -13.72 0.12 -13.62
N MET A 17 -14.71 -0.74 -13.37
CA MET A 17 -15.71 -0.49 -12.31
C MET A 17 -15.08 -0.50 -10.91
N PRO A 18 -15.57 0.33 -9.96
CA PRO A 18 -15.09 0.32 -8.59
C PRO A 18 -15.52 -0.97 -7.88
N SER A 19 -14.72 -1.40 -6.92
CA SER A 19 -14.99 -2.55 -6.04
C SER A 19 -14.61 -2.19 -4.62
N LYS A 20 -15.32 -2.76 -3.64
CA LYS A 20 -14.87 -2.71 -2.23
C LYS A 20 -13.53 -3.43 -2.06
N ASN A 21 -13.29 -4.46 -2.86
CA ASN A 21 -12.09 -5.27 -2.82
C ASN A 21 -11.16 -4.78 -3.92
N THR A 22 -10.24 -3.86 -3.57
CA THR A 22 -9.34 -3.17 -4.51
C THR A 22 -8.63 -4.16 -5.44
N PHE A 23 -8.16 -5.30 -4.91
CA PHE A 23 -7.35 -6.26 -5.67
C PHE A 23 -8.18 -7.13 -6.62
N SER A 24 -9.52 -7.08 -6.54
CA SER A 24 -10.39 -7.75 -7.50
C SER A 24 -10.60 -6.94 -8.79
N ILE A 25 -10.26 -5.65 -8.78
CA ILE A 25 -10.40 -4.75 -9.93
C ILE A 25 -9.41 -5.18 -11.01
N LYS A 26 -9.89 -5.51 -12.21
CA LYS A 26 -9.10 -6.21 -13.24
C LYS A 26 -7.71 -5.59 -13.52
N PRO A 27 -7.58 -4.28 -13.83
CA PRO A 27 -6.26 -3.67 -14.03
C PRO A 27 -5.32 -3.78 -12.82
N ILE A 28 -5.87 -3.71 -11.60
CA ILE A 28 -5.11 -3.84 -10.35
C ILE A 28 -4.66 -5.28 -10.14
N LYS A 29 -5.55 -6.24 -10.37
CA LYS A 29 -5.22 -7.67 -10.32
C LYS A 29 -4.09 -8.02 -11.29
N GLU A 30 -4.15 -7.51 -12.51
CA GLU A 30 -3.12 -7.70 -13.52
C GLU A 30 -1.80 -7.02 -13.15
N LEU A 31 -1.84 -5.85 -12.49
CA LEU A 31 -0.66 -5.20 -11.93
C LEU A 31 -0.01 -6.08 -10.85
N LEU A 32 -0.79 -6.55 -9.89
CA LEU A 32 -0.31 -7.40 -8.79
C LEU A 32 0.33 -8.69 -9.32
N GLN A 33 -0.31 -9.35 -10.30
CA GLN A 33 0.23 -10.56 -10.93
C GLN A 33 1.59 -10.35 -11.62
N LYS A 34 1.87 -9.14 -12.09
CA LYS A 34 3.14 -8.79 -12.75
C LYS A 34 4.22 -8.38 -11.77
N GLU A 35 3.85 -7.63 -10.72
CA GLU A 35 4.80 -6.96 -9.85
C GLU A 35 5.12 -7.74 -8.57
N VAL A 36 4.18 -8.54 -8.09
CA VAL A 36 4.38 -9.42 -6.93
C VAL A 36 5.17 -10.65 -7.38
N GLY A 37 6.44 -10.66 -6.97
CA GLY A 37 7.39 -11.70 -7.31
C GLY A 37 7.60 -12.74 -6.21
N GLN A 38 8.71 -13.47 -6.30
CA GLN A 38 9.19 -14.33 -5.22
C GLN A 38 9.63 -13.49 -4.01
N GLY A 39 9.70 -14.14 -2.85
CA GLY A 39 10.16 -13.52 -1.61
C GLY A 39 9.02 -13.32 -0.60
N LEU A 40 9.36 -12.65 0.50
CA LEU A 40 8.44 -12.38 1.59
C LEU A 40 7.66 -11.09 1.32
N TRP A 41 6.37 -11.25 1.04
CA TRP A 41 5.43 -10.13 0.86
C TRP A 41 4.51 -10.00 2.06
N ILE A 42 4.23 -8.76 2.45
CA ILE A 42 3.29 -8.46 3.54
C ILE A 42 2.17 -7.52 3.09
N ASP A 43 1.01 -7.65 3.73
CA ASP A 43 -0.16 -6.81 3.50
C ASP A 43 -0.76 -6.37 4.85
N PRO A 44 -0.53 -5.11 5.27
CA PRO A 44 -1.07 -4.59 6.54
C PRO A 44 -2.59 -4.39 6.57
N PHE A 45 -3.27 -4.44 5.42
CA PHE A 45 -4.70 -4.11 5.24
C PHE A 45 -5.40 -5.15 4.35
N ALA A 46 -5.16 -6.43 4.62
CA ALA A 46 -5.44 -7.50 3.69
C ALA A 46 -6.94 -7.78 3.49
N ASN A 47 -7.80 -7.55 4.49
CA ASN A 47 -9.21 -7.92 4.39
C ASN A 47 -9.31 -9.42 3.99
N GLU A 48 -9.99 -9.76 2.90
CA GLU A 48 -10.07 -11.13 2.36
C GLU A 48 -8.92 -11.52 1.41
N ASN A 49 -8.02 -10.59 1.07
CA ASN A 49 -6.94 -10.82 0.12
C ASN A 49 -5.86 -11.78 0.67
N LYS A 50 -5.31 -12.60 -0.23
CA LYS A 50 -4.24 -13.59 0.05
C LYS A 50 -3.04 -13.46 -0.89
N VAL A 51 -2.85 -12.31 -1.55
CA VAL A 51 -1.72 -12.08 -2.47
C VAL A 51 -0.39 -12.03 -1.72
N ALA A 52 -0.35 -11.47 -0.51
CA ALA A 52 0.84 -11.44 0.34
C ALA A 52 0.97 -12.71 1.19
N SER A 53 2.21 -13.05 1.58
CA SER A 53 2.53 -14.23 2.39
C SER A 53 2.12 -14.06 3.85
N ILE A 54 2.25 -12.86 4.39
CA ILE A 54 1.84 -12.52 5.76
C ILE A 54 0.83 -11.37 5.68
N THR A 55 -0.36 -11.60 6.21
CA THR A 55 -1.48 -10.66 6.11
C THR A 55 -1.92 -10.16 7.47
N ASN A 56 -2.45 -8.95 7.50
CA ASN A 56 -3.03 -8.34 8.69
C ASN A 56 -4.35 -7.66 8.35
N ASP A 57 -5.33 -7.78 9.23
CA ASP A 57 -6.51 -6.92 9.22
C ASP A 57 -6.98 -6.67 10.65
N LEU A 58 -7.35 -5.42 10.94
CA LEU A 58 -7.83 -5.02 12.26
C LEU A 58 -9.10 -5.79 12.67
N ASN A 59 -9.92 -6.22 11.71
CA ASN A 59 -11.11 -7.01 11.96
C ASN A 59 -10.74 -8.51 12.13
N PRO A 60 -10.93 -9.10 13.32
CA PRO A 60 -10.65 -10.52 13.57
C PRO A 60 -11.58 -11.49 12.83
N GLU A 61 -12.61 -10.99 12.14
CA GLU A 61 -13.50 -11.82 11.31
C GLU A 61 -12.86 -12.22 9.98
N TYR A 62 -11.85 -11.48 9.50
CA TYR A 62 -11.15 -11.87 8.28
C TYR A 62 -10.13 -12.96 8.58
N ASP A 63 -9.96 -13.91 7.67
CA ASP A 63 -8.90 -14.90 7.79
C ASP A 63 -7.55 -14.27 7.41
N THR A 64 -6.83 -13.69 8.37
CA THR A 64 -5.49 -13.09 8.15
C THR A 64 -4.49 -13.60 9.20
N THR A 65 -3.19 -13.45 8.94
CA THR A 65 -2.15 -13.95 9.87
C THR A 65 -2.16 -13.22 11.22
N TYR A 66 -2.50 -11.93 11.22
CA TYR A 66 -2.53 -11.08 12.40
C TYR A 66 -3.78 -10.18 12.43
N HIS A 67 -4.18 -9.78 13.63
CA HIS A 67 -5.28 -8.84 13.87
C HIS A 67 -4.83 -7.65 14.70
N LEU A 68 -3.83 -6.92 14.19
CA LEU A 68 -3.18 -5.82 14.88
C LEU A 68 -3.48 -4.49 14.20
N ASP A 69 -3.25 -3.40 14.93
CA ASP A 69 -3.07 -2.09 14.32
C ASP A 69 -1.94 -2.19 13.28
N ALA A 70 -2.14 -1.58 12.11
CA ALA A 70 -1.20 -1.72 11.00
C ALA A 70 0.23 -1.24 11.36
N LEU A 71 0.37 -0.22 12.22
CA LEU A 71 1.67 0.23 12.68
C LEU A 71 2.35 -0.82 13.56
N ASP A 72 1.60 -1.47 14.44
CA ASP A 72 2.13 -2.50 15.33
C ASP A 72 2.48 -3.77 14.53
N PHE A 73 1.69 -4.12 13.51
CA PHE A 73 2.02 -5.17 12.57
C PHE A 73 3.35 -4.90 11.84
N LEU A 74 3.55 -3.70 11.31
CA LEU A 74 4.79 -3.33 10.61
C LEU A 74 6.03 -3.41 11.52
N LYS A 75 5.87 -3.15 12.83
CA LYS A 75 6.95 -3.23 13.82
C LYS A 75 7.37 -4.65 14.18
N LEU A 76 6.60 -5.67 13.81
CA LEU A 76 6.99 -7.07 14.04
C LEU A 76 8.22 -7.47 13.21
N PHE A 77 8.44 -6.80 12.08
CA PHE A 77 9.50 -7.14 11.14
C PHE A 77 10.79 -6.37 11.43
N LYS A 78 11.91 -7.05 11.20
CA LYS A 78 13.26 -6.50 11.34
C LYS A 78 13.62 -5.62 10.15
N ASP A 79 14.68 -4.85 10.34
CA ASP A 79 15.25 -4.01 9.28
C ASP A 79 15.66 -4.90 8.10
N ASP A 80 15.34 -4.46 6.88
CA ASP A 80 15.66 -5.15 5.62
C ASP A 80 15.26 -6.65 5.60
N GLU A 81 14.10 -6.99 6.17
CA GLU A 81 13.58 -8.37 6.19
C GLU A 81 12.64 -8.67 5.00
N ILE A 82 11.93 -7.67 4.50
CA ILE A 82 10.78 -7.82 3.60
C ILE A 82 11.16 -7.54 2.14
N ASP A 83 10.66 -8.36 1.22
CA ASP A 83 10.91 -8.21 -0.23
C ASP A 83 9.84 -7.34 -0.90
N GLY A 84 8.61 -7.34 -0.37
CA GLY A 84 7.62 -6.37 -0.79
C GLY A 84 6.43 -6.12 0.15
N VAL A 85 5.79 -4.96 -0.02
CA VAL A 85 4.58 -4.57 0.72
C VAL A 85 3.46 -4.22 -0.25
N LEU A 86 2.27 -4.76 0.00
CA LEU A 86 1.02 -4.29 -0.57
C LEU A 86 0.40 -3.30 0.41
N TYR A 87 0.39 -2.02 0.06
CA TYR A 87 -0.03 -0.95 0.96
C TYR A 87 -1.34 -0.33 0.47
N ASP A 88 -2.46 -0.92 0.91
CA ASP A 88 -3.83 -0.46 0.64
C ASP A 88 -4.50 0.13 1.91
N PRO A 89 -3.95 1.22 2.50
CA PRO A 89 -4.53 1.81 3.70
C PRO A 89 -5.89 2.46 3.40
N PRO A 90 -6.68 2.83 4.40
CA PRO A 90 -7.72 3.85 4.23
C PRO A 90 -7.15 5.08 3.50
N PHE A 91 -7.86 5.61 2.50
CA PHE A 91 -7.35 6.68 1.62
C PHE A 91 -7.54 8.10 2.16
N SER A 92 -8.25 8.25 3.29
CA SER A 92 -8.54 9.53 3.91
C SER A 92 -8.67 9.42 5.43
N VAL A 93 -8.46 10.55 6.12
CA VAL A 93 -8.62 10.66 7.59
C VAL A 93 -10.03 10.26 8.04
N ARG A 94 -11.02 10.53 7.19
CA ARG A 94 -12.40 10.10 7.41
C ARG A 94 -12.52 8.58 7.44
N GLN A 95 -11.97 7.88 6.43
CA GLN A 95 -12.01 6.41 6.39
C GLN A 95 -11.23 5.79 7.55
N VAL A 96 -10.10 6.37 7.96
CA VAL A 96 -9.38 5.96 9.18
C VAL A 96 -10.31 6.06 10.39
N SER A 97 -10.93 7.23 10.61
CA SER A 97 -11.83 7.46 11.74
C SER A 97 -13.03 6.50 11.74
N GLU A 98 -13.62 6.23 10.58
CA GLU A 98 -14.74 5.30 10.42
C GLU A 98 -14.32 3.86 10.73
N CYS A 99 -13.14 3.42 10.27
CA CYS A 99 -12.60 2.10 10.56
C CYS A 99 -12.39 1.90 12.07
N TYR A 100 -11.69 2.82 12.73
CA TYR A 100 -11.39 2.70 14.16
C TYR A 100 -12.67 2.73 15.02
N LYS A 101 -13.64 3.60 14.70
CA LYS A 101 -14.94 3.63 15.39
C LYS A 101 -15.69 2.32 15.26
N LYS A 102 -15.71 1.72 14.07
CA LYS A 102 -16.39 0.45 13.83
C LYS A 102 -15.83 -0.68 14.71
N HIS A 103 -14.54 -0.62 15.03
CA HIS A 103 -13.84 -1.59 15.87
C HIS A 103 -13.73 -1.16 17.35
N GLY A 104 -14.50 -0.16 17.79
CA GLY A 104 -14.55 0.26 19.19
C GLY A 104 -13.27 0.95 19.69
N ILE A 105 -12.37 1.33 18.79
CA ILE A 105 -11.13 2.03 19.15
C ILE A 105 -11.42 3.52 19.23
N ALA A 106 -11.00 4.15 20.34
CA ALA A 106 -11.18 5.57 20.54
C ALA A 106 -10.44 6.35 19.43
N VAL A 107 -11.20 7.11 18.63
CA VAL A 107 -10.64 8.05 17.66
C VAL A 107 -10.13 9.27 18.43
N THR A 108 -8.85 9.24 18.80
CA THR A 108 -8.16 10.37 19.41
C THR A 108 -7.67 11.33 18.33
N GLN A 109 -7.32 12.57 18.72
CA GLN A 109 -6.68 13.52 17.81
C GLN A 109 -5.41 12.92 17.15
N GLU A 110 -4.73 11.97 17.80
CA GLU A 110 -3.55 11.27 17.28
C GLU A 110 -3.86 10.35 16.09
N THR A 111 -5.03 9.73 16.05
CA THR A 111 -5.47 8.88 14.91
C THR A 111 -5.95 9.70 13.70
N THR A 112 -6.22 11.00 13.89
CA THR A 112 -6.63 11.93 12.82
C THR A 112 -5.51 12.84 12.31
N ARG A 113 -4.29 12.70 12.84
CA ARG A 113 -3.15 13.53 12.42
C ARG A 113 -2.61 13.06 11.07
N SER A 114 -2.10 14.03 10.32
CA SER A 114 -1.38 13.81 9.05
C SER A 114 -0.14 12.92 9.17
N ASP A 115 0.29 12.60 10.39
CA ASP A 115 1.43 11.73 10.65
C ASP A 115 1.10 10.23 10.60
N TRP A 116 -0.17 9.83 10.51
CA TRP A 116 -0.57 8.41 10.47
C TRP A 116 0.10 7.64 9.31
N TRP A 117 -0.11 8.08 8.06
CA TRP A 117 0.61 7.49 6.91
C TRP A 117 2.13 7.73 7.01
N THR A 118 2.56 8.84 7.62
CA THR A 118 3.99 9.13 7.77
C THR A 118 4.69 8.09 8.65
N LYS A 119 4.05 7.63 9.73
CA LYS A 119 4.56 6.56 10.61
C LYS A 119 4.67 5.24 9.85
N HIS A 120 3.64 4.86 9.09
CA HIS A 120 3.69 3.67 8.25
C HIS A 120 4.80 3.72 7.21
N LYS A 121 4.93 4.85 6.48
CA LYS A 121 5.98 5.02 5.46
C LYS A 121 7.39 4.86 6.05
N LYS A 122 7.62 5.34 7.27
CA LYS A 122 8.90 5.17 7.98
C LYS A 122 9.18 3.70 8.31
N GLU A 123 8.20 2.99 8.86
CA GLU A 123 8.36 1.56 9.15
C GLU A 123 8.51 0.72 7.88
N ILE A 124 7.72 0.99 6.84
CA ILE A 124 7.86 0.35 5.52
C ILE A 124 9.27 0.55 4.96
N SER A 125 9.80 1.77 5.03
CA SER A 125 11.17 2.08 4.61
C SER A 125 12.21 1.28 5.39
N ARG A 126 12.03 1.13 6.71
CA ARG A 126 12.92 0.36 7.59
C ARG A 126 12.95 -1.13 7.22
N ILE A 127 11.79 -1.74 7.01
CA ILE A 127 11.67 -3.21 6.89
C ILE A 127 11.92 -3.74 5.47
N ILE A 128 11.73 -2.92 4.43
CA ILE A 128 11.92 -3.33 3.04
C ILE A 128 13.41 -3.43 2.72
N LYS A 129 13.86 -4.50 2.07
CA LYS A 129 15.24 -4.62 1.56
C LYS A 129 15.52 -3.64 0.44
N LYS A 130 16.79 -3.27 0.26
CA LYS A 130 17.23 -2.61 -0.98
C LYS A 130 16.88 -3.46 -2.21
N GLY A 131 16.26 -2.85 -3.21
CA GLY A 131 15.68 -3.52 -4.39
C GLY A 131 14.29 -4.13 -4.16
N GLY A 132 13.80 -4.13 -2.92
CA GLY A 132 12.44 -4.53 -2.59
C GLY A 132 11.40 -3.52 -3.07
N LYS A 133 10.15 -3.97 -3.17
CA LYS A 133 9.07 -3.20 -3.81
C LYS A 133 7.95 -2.81 -2.86
N VAL A 134 7.32 -1.67 -3.11
CA VAL A 134 6.06 -1.30 -2.46
C VAL A 134 5.04 -0.95 -3.52
N ILE A 135 3.87 -1.57 -3.44
CA ILE A 135 2.72 -1.24 -4.28
C ILE A 135 1.71 -0.51 -3.40
N THR A 136 1.59 0.80 -3.60
CA THR A 136 0.70 1.66 -2.81
C THR A 136 -0.58 1.93 -3.58
N PHE A 137 -1.72 1.91 -2.89
CA PHE A 137 -3.03 2.22 -3.43
C PHE A 137 -3.62 3.45 -2.74
N GLY A 138 -4.30 4.30 -3.51
CA GLY A 138 -5.04 5.43 -2.95
C GLY A 138 -5.58 6.41 -3.98
N TRP A 139 -5.92 7.62 -3.51
CA TRP A 139 -6.41 8.72 -4.36
C TRP A 139 -5.32 9.71 -4.76
N ASN A 140 -4.05 9.38 -4.51
CA ASN A 140 -2.90 10.20 -4.88
C ASN A 140 -1.74 9.31 -5.34
N SER A 141 -0.86 9.87 -6.16
CA SER A 141 0.34 9.20 -6.68
C SER A 141 1.58 9.40 -5.80
N GLY A 142 1.39 9.67 -4.50
CA GLY A 142 2.49 10.06 -3.61
C GLY A 142 3.38 8.91 -3.15
N GLY A 143 2.88 7.66 -3.17
CA GLY A 143 3.63 6.48 -2.76
C GLY A 143 4.25 6.57 -1.36
N ILE A 144 5.34 5.85 -1.12
CA ILE A 144 6.20 5.93 0.06
C ILE A 144 7.15 7.13 -0.04
N GLY A 145 7.71 7.37 -1.24
CA GLY A 145 8.39 8.61 -1.60
C GLY A 145 9.92 8.59 -1.46
N LYS A 146 10.56 9.48 -2.24
CA LYS A 146 12.03 9.60 -2.36
C LYS A 146 12.76 9.88 -1.05
N THR A 147 12.16 10.65 -0.14
CA THR A 147 12.76 10.95 1.18
C THR A 147 12.86 9.72 2.08
N ASN A 148 12.11 8.66 1.75
CA ASN A 148 12.16 7.36 2.43
C ASN A 148 12.99 6.32 1.63
N GLY A 149 13.76 6.75 0.64
CA GLY A 149 14.64 5.88 -0.14
C GLY A 149 13.96 5.12 -1.28
N PHE A 150 12.79 5.56 -1.74
CA PHE A 150 12.04 4.89 -2.82
C PHE A 150 12.01 5.68 -4.13
N GLU A 151 12.01 4.96 -5.24
CA GLU A 151 11.79 5.52 -6.57
C GLU A 151 10.56 4.90 -7.22
N ILE A 152 9.62 5.74 -7.68
CA ILE A 152 8.44 5.29 -8.42
C ILE A 152 8.89 4.82 -9.81
N LYS A 153 8.59 3.56 -10.11
CA LYS A 153 8.85 2.92 -11.41
C LYS A 153 7.61 2.90 -12.29
N LYS A 154 6.42 2.76 -11.68
CA LYS A 154 5.15 2.67 -12.40
C LYS A 154 4.01 3.37 -11.66
N ILE A 155 3.12 4.00 -12.42
CA ILE A 155 1.84 4.52 -11.95
C ILE A 155 0.72 3.92 -12.81
N LEU A 156 -0.25 3.29 -12.18
CA LEU A 156 -1.49 2.86 -12.82
C LEU A 156 -2.65 3.72 -12.29
N MET A 157 -3.30 4.46 -13.18
CA MET A 157 -4.51 5.21 -12.89
C MET A 157 -5.72 4.41 -13.34
N VAL A 158 -6.61 4.08 -12.41
CA VAL A 158 -7.84 3.34 -12.68
C VAL A 158 -9.04 4.26 -12.48
N PRO A 159 -9.47 5.00 -13.52
CA PRO A 159 -10.69 5.78 -13.45
C PRO A 159 -11.91 4.88 -13.37
N HIS A 160 -12.80 5.18 -12.43
CA HIS A 160 -14.05 4.45 -12.21
C HIS A 160 -15.26 5.08 -12.93
N GLY A 161 -15.10 6.32 -13.41
CA GLY A 161 -16.16 7.07 -14.10
C GLY A 161 -17.16 7.71 -13.14
N GLY A 162 -18.06 8.55 -13.69
CA GLY A 162 -19.06 9.27 -12.92
C GLY A 162 -18.43 10.19 -11.88
N ILE A 163 -18.92 10.10 -10.63
CA ILE A 163 -18.46 10.90 -9.48
C ILE A 163 -17.45 10.16 -8.59
N HIS A 164 -17.01 8.96 -8.99
CA HIS A 164 -16.13 8.14 -8.18
C HIS A 164 -14.68 8.63 -8.29
N ASN A 165 -13.98 8.67 -7.16
CA ASN A 165 -12.54 8.87 -7.14
C ASN A 165 -11.85 7.74 -7.92
N ASP A 166 -10.77 8.06 -8.62
CA ASP A 166 -9.90 7.07 -9.25
C ASP A 166 -9.21 6.21 -8.17
N THR A 167 -8.84 4.98 -8.51
CA THR A 167 -7.82 4.25 -7.75
C THR A 167 -6.47 4.45 -8.44
N ILE A 168 -5.52 5.06 -7.73
CA ILE A 168 -4.16 5.30 -8.20
C ILE A 168 -3.25 4.29 -7.50
N CYS A 169 -2.52 3.50 -8.30
CA CYS A 169 -1.55 2.53 -7.81
C CYS A 169 -0.14 3.03 -8.17
N THR A 170 0.78 3.06 -7.21
CA THR A 170 2.19 3.35 -7.47
C THR A 170 3.03 2.13 -7.14
N VAL A 171 3.93 1.74 -8.06
CA VAL A 171 4.94 0.70 -7.82
C VAL A 171 6.27 1.42 -7.61
N GLU A 172 6.82 1.23 -6.42
CA GLU A 172 8.08 1.83 -5.99
C GLU A 172 9.11 0.75 -5.68
N GLU A 173 10.38 1.07 -5.94
CA GLU A 173 11.52 0.23 -5.57
C GLU A 173 12.41 0.97 -4.56
N LYS A 174 12.87 0.28 -3.52
CA LYS A 174 13.81 0.84 -2.54
C LYS A 174 15.20 0.93 -3.16
N ILE A 175 15.72 2.14 -3.32
CA ILE A 175 17.02 2.43 -3.96
C ILE A 175 18.15 2.69 -2.97
N ILE A 176 17.82 3.03 -1.71
CA ILE A 176 18.77 3.35 -0.64
C ILE A 176 18.62 2.35 0.49
#